data_AF-A0ABD5Q1C6-F1
#
_entry.id   AF-A0ABD5Q1C6-F1
#
_cell.length_a   1.000
_cell.length_b   1.000
_cell.length_c   1.000
_cell.angle_alpha   90.00
_cell.angle_beta   90.00
_cell.angle_gamma   90.00
#
_symmetry.space_group_name_H-M   'P 1'
#
loop_
_entity.id
_entity.type
_entity.pdbx_description
1 polymer ?
#
loop_
_entity_poly.entity_id
_entity_poly.type
_entity_poly.pdbx_seq_one_letter_code
_entity_poly.pdbx_strand_id
1 'polypeptide(L)'
;MEQMIPLFGPVPGGMEMMVILLIAVLLFGANKIPKLARSTGEAMGEFKKGRQEIEDELQNAADPETDPEVGGAETDANVETDTSEA
;
A
#
# COMPACT_ATOMS: atom_id res chain seq x y z
N MET A 1 32.55 -30.70 14.58
CA MET A 1 31.44 -30.34 15.49
C MET A 1 31.49 -28.83 15.63
N GLU A 2 31.19 -28.10 14.56
CA GLU A 2 29.87 -27.59 14.15
C GLU A 2 29.91 -26.07 14.31
N GLN A 3 30.50 -25.40 13.31
CA GLN A 3 30.18 -23.99 13.05
C GLN A 3 28.75 -23.98 12.54
N MET A 4 27.81 -23.81 13.46
CA MET A 4 26.42 -23.57 13.16
C MET A 4 26.33 -22.14 12.61
N ILE A 5 26.36 -22.04 11.27
CA ILE A 5 25.99 -20.81 10.58
C ILE A 5 24.55 -20.52 11.01
N PRO A 6 24.24 -19.35 11.61
CA PRO A 6 22.87 -18.99 11.92
C PRO A 6 22.08 -18.97 10.61
N LEU A 7 21.14 -19.91 10.50
CA LEU A 7 20.24 -20.10 9.34
C LEU A 7 19.22 -18.95 9.21
N PHE A 8 19.09 -18.13 10.25
CA PHE A 8 18.64 -16.75 10.11
C PHE A 8 19.88 -15.93 9.80
N GLY A 9 20.07 -15.53 8.54
CA GLY A 9 21.16 -14.63 8.16
C GLY A 9 21.17 -13.37 9.03
N PRO A 10 22.26 -12.58 9.03
CA PRO A 10 22.37 -11.37 9.82
C PRO A 10 21.30 -10.39 9.33
N VAL A 11 20.10 -10.47 9.88
CA VAL A 11 19.08 -9.44 9.72
C VAL A 11 19.64 -8.27 10.48
N PRO A 12 20.08 -7.22 9.77
CA PRO A 12 20.74 -6.12 10.44
C PRO A 12 19.74 -5.51 11.41
N GLY A 13 20.15 -5.27 12.66
CA GLY A 13 19.31 -4.60 13.64
C GLY A 13 18.89 -3.21 13.16
N GLY A 14 17.96 -2.55 13.85
CA GLY A 14 17.44 -1.24 13.44
C GLY A 14 18.51 -0.20 13.13
N MET A 15 19.62 -0.20 13.86
CA MET A 15 20.77 0.70 13.60
C MET A 15 21.50 0.38 12.31
N GLU A 16 21.74 -0.89 12.00
CA GLU A 16 22.43 -1.29 10.77
C GLU A 16 21.55 -1.02 9.53
N MET A 17 20.22 -1.19 9.65
CA MET A 17 19.26 -0.78 8.62
C MET A 17 19.30 0.73 8.36
N MET A 18 19.48 1.56 9.39
CA MET A 18 19.64 3.02 9.21
C MET A 18 20.94 3.36 8.48
N VAL A 19 22.04 2.64 8.72
CA VAL A 19 23.31 2.83 8.00
C VAL A 19 23.16 2.43 6.53
N ILE A 20 22.51 1.30 6.24
CA ILE A 20 22.25 0.86 4.87
C ILE A 20 21.36 1.88 4.14
N LEU A 21 20.31 2.37 4.82
CA LEU A 21 19.43 3.41 4.28
C LEU A 21 20.22 4.69 3.96
N LEU A 22 21.13 5.11 4.85
CA LEU A 22 21.98 6.27 4.63
C LEU A 22 22.87 6.09 3.39
N ILE A 23 23.52 4.94 3.24
CA ILE A 23 24.33 4.62 2.05
C ILE A 23 23.46 4.62 0.79
N ALA A 24 22.29 4.00 0.83
CA ALA A 24 21.36 3.99 -0.31
C ALA A 24 20.92 5.41 -0.69
N VAL A 25 20.65 6.27 0.30
CA VAL A 25 20.33 7.69 0.08
C VAL A 25 21.51 8.46 -0.51
N LEU A 26 22.76 8.15 -0.15
CA LEU A 26 23.93 8.78 -0.77
C LEU A 26 24.12 8.34 -2.23
N LEU A 27 23.86 7.08 -2.56
CA LEU A 27 23.99 6.55 -3.91
C LEU A 27 22.87 7.03 -4.86
N PHE A 28 21.62 6.96 -4.41
CA PHE A 28 20.45 7.26 -5.24
C PHE A 28 19.94 8.70 -5.05
N GLY A 29 20.21 9.30 -3.90
CA GLY A 29 19.70 10.61 -3.48
C GLY A 29 18.41 10.51 -2.66
N ALA A 30 18.26 11.39 -1.66
CA ALA A 30 17.12 11.41 -0.74
C ALA A 30 15.75 11.57 -1.44
N ASN A 31 15.73 12.17 -2.63
CA ASN A 31 14.51 12.39 -3.40
C ASN A 31 14.12 11.23 -4.33
N LYS A 32 15.03 10.29 -4.63
CA LYS A 32 14.77 9.25 -5.64
C LYS A 32 13.94 8.11 -5.08
N ILE A 33 14.28 7.61 -3.90
CA ILE A 33 13.51 6.56 -3.20
C ILE A 33 12.03 6.96 -2.99
N PRO A 34 11.70 8.13 -2.42
CA PRO A 34 10.30 8.52 -2.23
C PRO A 34 9.57 8.79 -3.57
N LYS A 35 10.28 9.31 -4.57
CA LYS A 35 9.69 9.55 -5.90
C LYS A 35 9.33 8.23 -6.59
N LEU A 36 10.21 7.24 -6.53
CA LEU A 36 9.94 5.88 -7.03
C LEU A 36 8.81 5.22 -6.24
N ALA A 37 8.80 5.34 -4.92
CA ALA A 37 7.72 4.80 -4.09
C ALA A 37 6.35 5.41 -4.44
N ARG A 38 6.29 6.72 -4.70
CA ARG A 38 5.07 7.41 -5.13
C ARG A 38 4.59 6.92 -6.50
N SER A 39 5.45 6.92 -7.52
CA SER A 39 5.05 6.48 -8.87
C SER A 39 4.66 5.00 -8.93
N THR A 40 5.39 4.15 -8.19
CA THR A 40 5.06 2.73 -8.07
C THR A 40 3.77 2.53 -7.28
N GLY A 41 3.53 3.32 -6.24
CA GLY A 41 2.31 3.28 -5.44
C GLY A 41 1.08 3.71 -6.23
N GLU A 42 1.19 4.78 -7.02
CA GLU A 42 0.14 5.23 -7.95
C GLU A 42 -0.17 4.14 -8.98
N ALA A 43 0.86 3.58 -9.63
CA ALA A 43 0.69 2.50 -10.59
C ALA A 43 0.04 1.24 -9.96
N MET A 44 0.46 0.86 -8.76
CA MET A 44 -0.12 -0.27 -8.02
C MET A 44 -1.56 0.01 -7.60
N GLY A 45 -1.90 1.26 -7.25
CA GLY A 45 -3.24 1.69 -6.88
C GLY A 45 -4.22 1.60 -8.05
N GLU A 46 -3.87 2.20 -9.18
CA GLU A 46 -4.68 2.13 -10.41
C GLU A 46 -4.80 0.68 -10.91
N PHE A 47 -3.72 -0.09 -10.82
CA PHE A 47 -3.76 -1.52 -11.15
C PHE A 47 -4.73 -2.29 -10.25
N LYS A 48 -4.72 -2.04 -8.94
CA LYS A 48 -5.66 -2.68 -8.00
C LYS A 48 -7.11 -2.30 -8.31
N LYS A 49 -7.37 -1.03 -8.62
CA LYS A 49 -8.71 -0.54 -8.98
C LYS A 49 -9.23 -1.20 -10.25
N GLY A 50 -8.44 -1.22 -11.32
CA GLY A 50 -8.82 -1.89 -12.57
C GLY A 50 -9.01 -3.40 -12.40
N ARG A 51 -8.21 -4.05 -11.54
CA ARG A 51 -8.42 -5.47 -11.21
C ARG A 51 -9.77 -5.72 -10.52
N GLN A 52 -10.16 -4.84 -9.60
CA GLN A 52 -11.41 -4.95 -8.87
C GLN A 52 -12.62 -4.72 -9.80
N GLU A 53 -12.56 -3.72 -10.67
CA GLU A 53 -13.61 -3.45 -11.68
C GLU A 53 -13.81 -4.66 -12.62
N ILE A 54 -12.72 -5.27 -13.10
CA ILE A 54 -12.80 -6.48 -13.93
C ILE A 54 -13.43 -7.66 -13.16
N GLU A 55 -13.08 -7.82 -11.88
CA GLU A 55 -13.63 -8.89 -11.04
C GLU A 55 -15.12 -8.67 -10.74
N ASP A 56 -15.56 -7.43 -10.57
CA ASP A 56 -16.96 -7.06 -10.39
C ASP A 56 -17.75 -7.24 -11.71
N GLU A 57 -17.19 -6.86 -12.85
CA GLU A 57 -17.77 -7.12 -14.18
C GLU A 57 -17.92 -8.62 -14.47
N LEU A 58 -16.93 -9.44 -14.12
CA LEU A 58 -17.00 -10.89 -14.30
C LEU A 58 -18.06 -11.53 -13.40
N GLN A 59 -18.22 -11.06 -12.17
CA GLN A 59 -19.26 -11.54 -11.26
C GLN A 59 -20.66 -11.16 -11.76
N ASN A 60 -20.84 -9.91 -12.21
CA ASN A 60 -22.11 -9.45 -12.77
C ASN A 60 -22.45 -10.10 -14.12
N ALA A 61 -21.45 -10.46 -14.93
CA ALA A 61 -21.67 -11.19 -16.18
C ALA A 61 -22.00 -12.67 -15.96
N ALA A 62 -21.64 -13.24 -14.80
CA ALA A 62 -21.93 -14.61 -14.42
C ALA A 62 -23.31 -14.78 -13.76
N ASP A 63 -23.95 -13.70 -13.33
CA ASP A 63 -25.27 -13.70 -12.69
C ASP A 63 -26.30 -12.95 -13.56
N PRO A 64 -27.22 -13.64 -14.28
CA PRO A 64 -28.09 -13.02 -15.28
C PRO A 64 -29.23 -12.16 -14.72
N GLU A 65 -29.33 -11.95 -13.39
CA GLU A 65 -30.49 -11.30 -12.76
C GLU A 65 -30.09 -10.25 -11.69
N THR A 66 -29.35 -9.19 -12.05
CA THR A 66 -29.25 -8.00 -11.18
C THR A 66 -29.26 -6.67 -11.95
N ASP A 67 -30.18 -5.79 -11.55
CA ASP A 67 -30.44 -4.43 -12.03
C ASP A 67 -29.33 -3.48 -11.52
N PRO A 68 -28.84 -2.49 -12.30
CA PRO A 68 -27.68 -1.71 -11.90
C PRO A 68 -28.08 -0.59 -10.91
N GLU A 69 -27.88 -0.82 -9.62
CA GLU A 69 -27.80 0.31 -8.68
C GLU A 69 -26.47 1.04 -8.88
N VAL A 70 -26.57 2.22 -9.48
CA VAL A 70 -25.51 3.20 -9.68
C VAL A 70 -25.02 3.67 -8.30
N GLY A 71 -24.04 2.97 -7.74
CA GLY A 71 -23.35 3.39 -6.52
C GLY A 71 -22.34 4.50 -6.81
N GLY A 72 -22.79 5.75 -6.86
CA GLY A 72 -21.87 6.87 -7.08
C GLY A 72 -22.43 8.28 -7.07
N ALA A 73 -23.41 8.63 -6.23
CA ALA A 73 -23.67 10.04 -5.89
C ALA A 73 -24.62 10.23 -4.69
N GLU A 74 -24.09 10.28 -3.46
CA GLU A 74 -24.65 11.04 -2.34
C GLU A 74 -23.58 11.17 -1.24
N THR A 75 -23.04 12.36 -0.94
CA THR A 75 -23.61 13.51 -0.22
C THR A 75 -23.42 13.39 1.30
N ASP A 76 -22.71 14.39 1.84
CA ASP A 76 -22.63 14.90 3.22
C ASP A 76 -22.48 13.96 4.44
N ALA A 77 -21.39 14.17 5.18
CA ALA A 77 -21.41 14.12 6.65
C ALA A 77 -20.30 14.98 7.27
N ASN A 78 -20.65 16.22 7.61
CA ASN A 78 -20.06 16.94 8.73
C ASN A 78 -20.16 16.07 9.99
N VAL A 79 -19.05 15.83 10.70
CA VAL A 79 -19.05 15.35 12.08
C VAL A 79 -18.09 16.20 12.90
N GLU A 80 -18.63 17.28 13.45
CA GLU A 80 -18.26 17.77 14.77
C GLU A 80 -18.42 16.61 15.78
N THR A 81 -17.34 16.24 16.45
CA THR A 81 -17.39 15.56 17.75
C THR A 81 -16.41 16.22 18.69
N ASP A 82 -16.96 17.17 19.43
CA ASP A 82 -16.80 17.40 20.87
C ASP A 82 -15.97 16.30 21.58
N THR A 83 -14.80 16.66 22.11
CA THR A 83 -14.14 15.88 23.17
C THR A 83 -14.48 16.57 24.49
N SER A 84 -15.59 16.13 25.06
CA SER A 84 -15.87 16.24 26.49
C SER A 84 -14.92 15.30 27.24
N GLU A 85 -14.07 15.85 28.12
CA GLU A 85 -13.83 15.38 29.51
C GLU A 85 -12.58 16.08 30.09
N ALA A 86 -12.82 17.11 30.92
CA ALA A 86 -12.04 17.49 32.09
C ALA A 86 -12.93 18.31 33.03
#